data_AF-A0AAX2KVV5-F1
#
_entry.id   AF-A0AAX2KVV5-F1
#
_cell.length_a   1.000
_cell.length_b   1.000
_cell.length_c   1.000
_cell.angle_alpha   90.00
_cell.angle_beta   90.00
_cell.angle_gamma   90.00
#
_symmetry.space_group_name_H-M   'P 1'
#
loop_
_entity.id
_entity.type
_entity.pdbx_description
1 polymer ?
#
loop_
_entity_poly.entity_id
_entity_poly.type
_entity_poly.pdbx_seq_one_letter_code
_entity_poly.pdbx_strand_id
1 'polypeptide(L)'
;MTESTINANKRYFDKVEDVPTRAVSMGIGSIMKGKKMILMAYGEAKAEAIKGMIDGPVTTDMPASALQNHQDVVVIIDDAAASKL
;
A
#
# COMPACT_ATOMS: atom_id res chain seq x y z
N MET A 1 8.79 6.44 -12.09
CA MET A 1 8.39 6.54 -10.67
C MET A 1 8.03 7.99 -10.36
N THR A 2 7.26 8.27 -9.31
CA THR A 2 7.05 9.63 -8.83
C THR A 2 8.25 10.13 -8.04
N GLU A 3 8.43 11.44 -7.91
CA GLU A 3 9.49 12.04 -7.08
C GLU A 3 9.40 11.59 -5.62
N SER A 4 8.17 11.41 -5.10
CA SER A 4 7.94 10.89 -3.74
C SER A 4 8.55 9.49 -3.55
N THR A 5 8.45 8.61 -4.56
CA THR A 5 9.01 7.27 -4.51
C THR A 5 10.53 7.28 -4.56
N ILE A 6 11.12 8.18 -5.35
CA ILE A 6 12.58 8.35 -5.43
C ILE A 6 13.12 8.85 -4.08
N ASN A 7 12.50 9.88 -3.52
CA ASN A 7 12.90 10.46 -2.23
C ASN A 7 12.74 9.47 -1.07
N ALA A 8 11.68 8.67 -1.04
CA ALA A 8 11.48 7.64 -0.02
C ALA A 8 12.55 6.54 -0.07
N ASN A 9 13.04 6.20 -1.27
CA ASN A 9 14.06 5.17 -1.45
C ASN A 9 15.50 5.67 -1.32
N LYS A 10 15.74 6.99 -1.39
CA LYS A 10 17.07 7.60 -1.27
C LYS A 10 17.87 7.10 -0.07
N ARG A 11 17.23 6.83 1.06
CA ARG A 11 17.90 6.32 2.28
C ARG A 11 18.64 4.98 2.11
N TYR A 12 18.37 4.27 1.02
CA TYR A 12 18.99 2.98 0.70
C TYR A 12 20.14 3.09 -0.32
N PHE A 13 20.48 4.31 -0.78
CA PHE A 13 21.51 4.57 -1.79
C PHE A 13 22.41 5.73 -1.35
N ASP A 14 23.70 5.66 -1.69
CA ASP A 14 24.68 6.69 -1.32
C ASP A 14 24.40 8.03 -2.02
N LYS A 15 23.87 7.98 -3.25
CA LYS A 15 23.46 9.17 -4.03
C LYS A 15 22.05 9.01 -4.59
N VAL A 16 21.37 10.14 -4.78
CA VAL A 16 20.03 10.18 -5.42
C VAL A 16 20.08 9.65 -6.84
N GLU A 17 21.18 9.93 -7.53
CA GLU A 17 21.44 9.53 -8.92
C GLU A 17 21.43 8.00 -9.09
N ASP A 18 21.74 7.26 -8.02
CA ASP A 18 21.80 5.80 -8.02
C ASP A 18 20.42 5.16 -7.79
N VAL A 19 19.40 5.95 -7.43
CA VAL A 19 18.04 5.44 -7.22
C VAL A 19 17.40 5.09 -8.57
N PRO A 20 16.97 3.84 -8.80
CA PRO A 20 16.35 3.44 -10.05
C PRO A 20 15.09 4.25 -10.38
N THR A 21 14.96 4.69 -11.64
CA THR A 21 13.82 5.52 -12.08
C THR A 21 12.64 4.69 -12.61
N ARG A 22 12.86 3.39 -12.85
CA ARG A 22 11.89 2.41 -13.34
C ARG A 22 11.96 1.14 -12.50
N ALA A 23 10.83 0.46 -12.36
CA ALA A 23 10.72 -0.82 -11.69
C ALA A 23 9.74 -1.72 -12.45
N VAL A 24 9.97 -3.02 -12.43
CA VAL A 24 8.99 -4.02 -12.86
C VAL A 24 8.13 -4.36 -11.65
N SER A 25 6.82 -4.15 -11.75
CA SER A 25 5.87 -4.39 -10.67
C SER A 25 4.76 -5.31 -11.14
N MET A 26 4.22 -6.11 -10.22
CA MET A 26 2.96 -6.79 -10.45
C MET A 26 1.82 -5.77 -10.52
N GLY A 27 0.86 -6.02 -11.40
CA GLY A 27 -0.39 -5.28 -11.43
C GLY A 27 -1.36 -5.75 -10.34
N ILE A 28 -2.28 -4.87 -9.93
CA ILE A 28 -3.31 -5.17 -8.92
C ILE A 28 -4.12 -6.41 -9.30
N GLY A 29 -4.53 -6.54 -10.56
CA GLY A 29 -5.27 -7.72 -11.03
C GLY A 29 -4.49 -9.03 -10.90
N SER A 30 -3.16 -9.00 -10.95
CA SER A 30 -2.33 -10.19 -10.70
C SER A 30 -2.25 -10.51 -9.21
N ILE A 31 -2.13 -9.48 -8.37
CA ILE A 31 -2.12 -9.62 -6.90
C ILE A 31 -3.44 -10.23 -6.41
N MET A 32 -4.57 -9.75 -6.94
CA MET A 32 -5.92 -10.20 -6.57
C MET A 32 -6.26 -11.65 -6.97
N LYS A 33 -5.37 -12.34 -7.72
CA LYS A 33 -5.50 -13.78 -8.01
C LYS A 33 -4.95 -14.66 -6.88
N GLY A 34 -4.35 -14.07 -5.84
CA GLY A 34 -3.97 -14.81 -4.64
C GLY A 34 -5.17 -15.53 -4.05
N LYS A 35 -4.96 -16.69 -3.41
CA LYS A 35 -6.07 -17.38 -2.72
C LYS A 35 -6.43 -16.71 -1.39
N LYS A 36 -5.45 -16.04 -0.79
CA LYS A 36 -5.55 -15.36 0.49
C LYS A 36 -4.62 -14.16 0.49
N MET A 37 -5.13 -13.05 1.01
CA MET A 37 -4.39 -11.79 1.12
C MET A 37 -4.07 -11.52 2.60
N ILE A 38 -2.82 -11.19 2.89
CA ILE A 38 -2.41 -10.74 4.22
C ILE A 38 -1.79 -9.35 4.05
N LEU A 39 -2.45 -8.33 4.59
CA LEU A 39 -1.99 -6.96 4.59
C LEU A 39 -1.55 -6.57 6.01
N MET A 40 -0.38 -5.96 6.11
CA MET A 40 0.17 -5.46 7.37
C MET A 40 0.45 -3.96 7.25
N ALA A 41 -0.04 -3.17 8.19
CA ALA A 41 0.25 -1.73 8.24
C ALA A 41 0.39 -1.25 9.69
N TYR A 42 1.43 -0.46 9.95
CA TYR A 42 1.79 -0.03 11.29
C TYR A 42 2.06 1.48 11.32
N GLY A 43 1.71 2.11 12.42
CA GLY A 43 1.93 3.53 12.69
C GLY A 43 0.86 4.47 12.14
N GLU A 44 0.73 5.62 12.79
CA GLU A 44 -0.28 6.65 12.52
C GLU A 44 -0.27 7.16 11.06
N ALA A 45 0.90 7.19 10.43
CA ALA A 45 1.06 7.58 9.03
C ALA A 45 0.25 6.70 8.04
N LYS A 46 -0.27 5.55 8.50
CA LYS A 46 -1.11 4.64 7.71
C LYS A 46 -2.60 4.77 8.00
N ALA A 47 -3.01 5.51 9.04
CA ALA A 47 -4.39 5.54 9.50
C ALA A 47 -5.41 5.99 8.44
N GLU A 48 -5.10 7.06 7.69
CA GLU A 48 -5.96 7.50 6.59
C GLU A 48 -6.07 6.47 5.46
N ALA A 49 -4.96 5.81 5.13
CA ALA A 49 -4.94 4.79 4.09
C ALA A 49 -5.75 3.56 4.51
N ILE A 50 -5.65 3.15 5.77
CA ILE A 50 -6.42 2.04 6.34
C ILE A 50 -7.92 2.35 6.36
N LYS A 51 -8.31 3.53 6.86
CA LYS A 51 -9.70 3.98 6.82
C LYS A 51 -10.25 4.02 5.39
N GLY A 52 -9.51 4.62 4.46
CA GLY A 52 -9.93 4.70 3.05
C GLY A 52 -9.99 3.33 2.36
N MET A 53 -9.12 2.40 2.74
CA MET A 53 -9.13 1.03 2.23
C MET A 53 -10.33 0.23 2.73
N ILE A 54 -10.74 0.42 3.99
CA ILE A 54 -11.80 -0.39 4.63
C ILE A 54 -13.19 0.22 4.38
N ASP A 55 -13.36 1.51 4.64
CA ASP A 55 -14.69 2.17 4.59
C ASP A 55 -14.92 3.01 3.34
N GLY A 56 -13.86 3.29 2.59
CA GLY A 56 -13.94 4.12 1.38
C GLY A 56 -14.52 3.38 0.16
N PRO A 57 -14.89 4.11 -0.90
CA PRO A 57 -15.31 3.49 -2.15
C PRO A 57 -14.14 2.77 -2.84
N VAL A 58 -14.45 1.71 -3.59
CA VAL A 58 -13.45 1.04 -4.44
C VAL A 58 -13.08 1.97 -5.60
N THR A 59 -11.83 2.43 -5.64
CA THR A 59 -11.32 3.37 -6.66
C THR A 59 -9.85 3.13 -7.00
N THR A 60 -9.44 3.52 -8.21
CA THR A 60 -8.05 3.46 -8.67
C THR A 60 -7.13 4.43 -7.94
N ASP A 61 -7.68 5.51 -7.37
CA ASP A 61 -6.90 6.49 -6.58
C ASP A 61 -6.52 5.93 -5.20
N MET A 62 -7.25 4.91 -4.73
CA MET A 62 -6.96 4.14 -3.52
C MET A 62 -6.82 2.66 -3.89
N PRO A 63 -5.69 2.23 -4.48
CA PRO A 63 -5.49 0.85 -4.96
C PRO A 63 -5.82 -0.25 -3.95
N ALA A 64 -5.56 0.01 -2.67
CA ALA A 64 -5.81 -0.94 -1.59
C ALA A 64 -7.30 -1.26 -1.41
N SER A 65 -8.20 -0.32 -1.77
CA SER A 65 -9.65 -0.54 -1.74
C SER A 65 -10.10 -1.72 -2.61
N ALA A 66 -9.31 -2.11 -3.63
CA ALA A 66 -9.58 -3.30 -4.42
C ALA A 66 -9.68 -4.58 -3.57
N LEU A 67 -8.98 -4.64 -2.42
CA LEU A 67 -9.03 -5.78 -1.49
C LEU A 67 -10.42 -6.01 -0.92
N GLN A 68 -11.31 -5.01 -0.89
CA GLN A 68 -12.71 -5.18 -0.47
C GLN A 68 -13.46 -6.21 -1.34
N ASN A 69 -13.02 -6.42 -2.59
CA ASN A 69 -13.63 -7.37 -3.51
C ASN A 69 -13.00 -8.78 -3.43
N HIS A 70 -12.00 -9.00 -2.58
CA HIS A 70 -11.36 -10.29 -2.43
C HIS A 70 -12.05 -11.13 -1.36
N GLN A 71 -12.22 -12.43 -1.61
CA GLN A 71 -13.01 -13.31 -0.74
C GLN A 71 -12.32 -13.67 0.60
N ASP A 72 -10.99 -13.66 0.65
CA ASP A 72 -10.20 -13.99 1.85
C ASP A 72 -9.07 -12.97 2.06
N VAL A 73 -9.31 -12.00 2.94
CA VAL A 73 -8.35 -10.94 3.30
C VAL A 73 -8.19 -10.90 4.81
N VAL A 74 -6.94 -10.87 5.27
CA VAL A 74 -6.57 -10.61 6.66
C VAL A 74 -5.81 -9.30 6.71
N VAL A 75 -6.29 -8.36 7.52
CA VAL A 75 -5.65 -7.07 7.76
C VAL A 75 -5.11 -7.06 9.20
N ILE A 76 -3.80 -6.88 9.34
CA ILE A 76 -3.11 -6.81 10.63
C ILE A 76 -2.58 -5.39 10.80
N ILE A 77 -3.08 -4.69 11.81
CA ILE A 77 -2.74 -3.29 12.09
C ILE A 77 -2.50 -3.06 13.58
N ASP A 78 -1.69 -2.06 13.92
CA ASP A 78 -1.54 -1.58 15.29
C ASP A 78 -2.58 -0.49 15.63
N ASP A 79 -2.69 -0.15 16.92
CA ASP A 79 -3.64 0.87 17.40
C ASP A 79 -3.42 2.23 16.74
N ALA A 80 -2.16 2.58 16.44
CA ALA A 80 -1.84 3.84 15.77
C ALA A 80 -2.36 3.88 14.32
N ALA A 81 -2.21 2.80 13.55
CA ALA A 81 -2.79 2.68 12.21
C ALA A 81 -4.31 2.50 12.23
N ALA A 82 -4.89 2.03 13.35
CA ALA A 82 -6.33 1.93 13.55
C ALA A 82 -6.98 3.24 14.06
N SER A 83 -6.20 4.28 14.36
CA SER A 83 -6.67 5.51 15.05
C SER A 83 -7.79 6.29 14.35
N LYS A 84 -8.11 5.98 13.09
CA LYS A 84 -9.15 6.62 12.28
C LYS A 84 -10.24 5.67 11.78
N LEU A 85 -10.23 4.42 12.26
CA LEU A 85 -11.29 3.45 12.05
C LEU A 85 -12.46 3.68 13.02
#